data_AF-A0A8T1EU93-F1
#
_entry.id   AF-A0A8T1EU93-F1
#
_cell.length_a   1.000
_cell.length_b   1.000
_cell.length_c   1.000
_cell.angle_alpha   90.00
_cell.angle_beta   90.00
_cell.angle_gamma   90.00
#
_symmetry.space_group_name_H-M   'P 1'
#
loop_
_entity.id
_entity.type
_entity.pdbx_description
1 polymer ?
#
loop_
_entity_poly.entity_id
_entity_poly.type
_entity_poly.pdbx_seq_one_letter_code
_entity_poly.pdbx_strand_id
1 'polypeptide(L)'
;MIKDAKAPSKLSGTSVCRGCQQGKMVQKPFPSNRDKRNYDTFELLHFDICGPMEENSLGGSKYLLLIVDEASGCMKGFCLCAKSESEDCIKTYIMKVQTQFGKKVKFVRHDGAREFATNSLKAFYEDEGIEQQTTVPYAHQTNGTAERAIRTIVTIGRSMLHHAKLDKCFWAPEPVQSEPTPITPPRITPLSITPPVDTRL
;
A
#
# COMPACT_ATOMS: atom_id res chain seq x y z
N MET A 1 65.12 -11.77 -14.22
CA MET A 1 65.28 -10.29 -14.14
C MET A 1 63.93 -9.69 -13.80
N ILE A 2 63.67 -9.56 -12.50
CA ILE A 2 62.45 -8.93 -11.97
C ILE A 2 62.73 -7.42 -12.01
N LYS A 3 61.97 -6.68 -12.84
CA LYS A 3 62.06 -5.23 -12.89
C LYS A 3 61.10 -4.65 -11.84
N ASP A 4 61.64 -3.76 -11.04
CA ASP A 4 61.04 -3.15 -9.86
C ASP A 4 59.66 -2.53 -10.15
N ALA A 5 58.66 -2.96 -9.38
CA ALA A 5 57.38 -2.28 -9.29
C ALA A 5 57.57 -0.99 -8.47
N LYS A 6 57.66 0.14 -9.17
CA LYS A 6 57.66 1.47 -8.56
C LYS A 6 56.30 1.72 -7.91
N ALA A 7 56.27 1.78 -6.59
CA ALA A 7 55.07 2.16 -5.83
C ALA A 7 54.61 3.57 -6.22
N PRO A 8 53.32 3.81 -6.49
CA PRO A 8 52.83 5.14 -6.77
C PRO A 8 52.89 6.00 -5.51
N SER A 9 53.55 7.15 -5.67
CA SER A 9 53.69 8.23 -4.71
C SER A 9 52.35 8.76 -4.21
N LYS A 10 52.29 9.06 -2.90
CA LYS A 10 51.24 9.77 -2.14
C LYS A 10 50.22 10.53 -3.01
N LEU A 11 48.97 10.06 -3.03
CA LEU A 11 47.83 10.87 -3.47
C LEU A 11 47.37 11.78 -2.33
N SER A 12 47.62 13.07 -2.50
CA SER A 12 47.00 14.14 -1.73
C SER A 12 45.53 14.29 -2.15
N GLY A 13 44.62 14.24 -1.18
CA GLY A 13 43.19 14.48 -1.35
C GLY A 13 42.42 13.26 -1.88
N THR A 14 41.37 12.88 -1.15
CA THR A 14 40.44 11.80 -1.49
C THR A 14 39.63 12.14 -2.75
N SER A 15 40.28 12.12 -3.92
CA SER A 15 39.59 12.25 -5.20
C SER A 15 38.83 10.95 -5.47
N VAL A 16 37.50 11.03 -5.49
CA VAL A 16 36.64 9.89 -5.83
C VAL A 16 36.94 9.47 -7.26
N CYS A 17 37.24 8.19 -7.49
CA CYS A 17 37.56 7.72 -8.84
C CYS A 17 36.34 7.86 -9.77
N ARG A 18 36.57 8.06 -11.08
CA ARG A 18 35.50 8.24 -12.09
C ARG A 18 34.48 7.09 -12.05
N GLY A 19 34.94 5.86 -11.85
CA GLY A 19 34.07 4.68 -11.73
C GLY A 19 33.18 4.72 -10.50
N CYS A 20 33.71 5.11 -9.33
CA CYS A 20 32.91 5.32 -8.12
C CYS A 20 31.96 6.50 -8.25
N GLN A 21 32.37 7.58 -8.91
CA GLN A 21 31.52 8.74 -9.15
C GLN A 21 30.34 8.37 -10.04
N GLN A 22 30.55 7.63 -11.13
CA GLN A 22 29.49 7.17 -12.03
C GLN A 22 28.61 6.10 -11.37
N GLY A 23 29.21 5.12 -10.67
CA GLY A 23 28.48 4.04 -10.00
C GLY A 23 27.68 4.49 -8.78
N LYS A 24 28.05 5.61 -8.14
CA LYS A 24 27.33 6.21 -7.00
C LYS A 24 26.57 7.49 -7.37
N MET A 25 26.50 7.84 -8.66
CA MET A 25 25.75 9.01 -9.10
C MET A 25 24.26 8.74 -8.93
N VAL A 26 23.67 9.31 -7.89
CA VAL A 26 22.22 9.39 -7.75
C VAL A 26 21.70 10.56 -8.57
N GLN A 27 20.56 10.37 -9.25
CA GLN A 27 19.88 11.45 -9.96
C GLN A 27 19.63 12.61 -9.00
N LYS A 28 19.97 13.84 -9.40
CA LYS A 28 19.68 15.02 -8.60
C LYS A 28 18.17 15.10 -8.34
N PRO A 29 17.73 15.46 -7.12
CA PRO A 29 16.32 15.77 -6.88
C PRO A 29 15.88 16.83 -7.89
N PHE A 30 14.79 16.58 -8.58
CA PHE A 30 14.21 17.58 -9.46
C PHE A 30 13.78 18.78 -8.61
N PRO A 31 13.90 20.02 -9.13
CA PRO A 31 13.46 21.21 -8.41
C PRO A 31 12.01 21.04 -7.96
N SER A 32 11.72 21.36 -6.69
CA SER A 32 10.35 21.35 -6.17
C SER A 32 9.53 22.30 -7.04
N ASN A 33 8.60 21.77 -7.83
CA ASN A 33 7.74 22.60 -8.66
C ASN A 33 6.91 23.48 -7.71
N ARG A 34 7.19 24.78 -7.65
CA ARG A 34 6.46 25.73 -6.79
C ARG A 34 5.01 25.91 -7.24
N ASP A 35 4.70 25.46 -8.46
CA ASP A 35 3.36 25.41 -9.06
C ASP A 35 2.73 24.01 -8.99
N LYS A 36 2.90 23.28 -7.87
CA LYS A 36 2.07 22.11 -7.64
C LYS A 36 0.62 22.58 -7.48
N ARG A 37 -0.27 22.11 -8.37
CA ARG A 37 -1.72 22.25 -8.20
C ARG A 37 -2.06 21.85 -6.76
N ASN A 38 -2.71 22.74 -6.03
CA ASN A 38 -3.20 22.43 -4.70
C ASN A 38 -4.48 21.60 -4.86
N TYR A 39 -4.48 20.39 -4.31
CA TYR A 39 -5.64 19.50 -4.30
C TYR A 39 -6.32 19.62 -2.94
N ASP A 40 -7.65 19.61 -2.92
CA ASP A 40 -8.39 19.39 -1.67
C ASP A 40 -8.38 17.88 -1.31
N THR A 41 -8.71 17.58 -0.06
CA THR A 41 -8.73 16.22 0.48
C THR A 41 -9.60 15.30 -0.38
N PHE A 42 -9.02 14.18 -0.80
CA PHE A 42 -9.60 13.17 -1.67
C PHE A 42 -9.85 13.60 -3.13
N GLU A 43 -9.40 14.78 -3.57
CA GLU A 43 -9.55 15.16 -4.99
C GLU A 43 -8.66 14.34 -5.91
N LEU A 44 -7.45 13.99 -5.47
CA LEU A 44 -6.49 13.17 -6.21
C LEU A 44 -6.05 11.97 -5.36
N LEU A 45 -6.41 10.79 -5.83
CA LEU A 45 -5.95 9.52 -5.25
C LEU A 45 -4.84 8.93 -6.10
N HIS A 46 -3.73 8.61 -5.45
CA HIS A 46 -2.66 7.78 -6.01
C HIS A 46 -2.86 6.34 -5.57
N PHE A 47 -2.60 5.38 -6.46
CA PHE A 47 -2.52 4.00 -6.02
C PHE A 47 -1.42 3.22 -6.72
N ASP A 48 -0.96 2.18 -6.02
CA ASP A 48 0.09 1.28 -6.46
C ASP A 48 -0.06 -0.07 -5.73
N ILE A 49 0.46 -1.14 -6.31
CA ILE A 49 0.46 -2.49 -5.73
C ILE A 49 1.90 -2.95 -5.53
N CYS A 50 2.23 -3.34 -4.30
CA CYS A 50 3.46 -4.08 -4.04
C CYS A 50 3.20 -5.57 -3.84
N GLY A 51 4.05 -6.37 -4.48
CA GLY A 51 4.10 -7.82 -4.32
C GLY A 51 4.52 -8.53 -5.61
N PRO A 52 4.57 -9.87 -5.61
CA PRO A 52 4.24 -10.73 -4.47
C PRO A 52 5.20 -10.51 -3.28
N MET A 53 4.68 -10.58 -2.06
CA MET A 53 5.50 -10.59 -0.86
C MET A 53 6.32 -11.88 -0.79
N GLU A 54 7.41 -11.84 -0.02
CA GLU A 54 8.34 -12.98 0.09
C GLU A 54 7.66 -14.24 0.62
N GLU A 55 6.78 -14.06 1.61
CA GLU A 55 5.93 -15.11 2.16
C GLU A 55 4.47 -14.68 2.01
N ASN A 56 3.59 -15.63 1.75
CA ASN A 56 2.15 -15.37 1.83
C ASN A 56 1.79 -15.02 3.29
N SER A 57 0.80 -14.17 3.47
CA SER A 57 0.28 -13.97 4.82
C SER A 57 -0.41 -15.24 5.34
N LEU A 58 -0.66 -15.33 6.65
CA LEU A 58 -1.49 -16.41 7.21
C LEU A 58 -2.84 -16.53 6.49
N GLY A 59 -3.37 -15.39 6.08
CA GLY A 59 -4.60 -15.25 5.31
C GLY A 59 -4.51 -15.55 3.82
N GLY A 60 -3.35 -15.95 3.31
CA GLY A 60 -3.12 -16.22 1.89
C GLY A 60 -2.90 -14.98 1.02
N SER A 61 -2.85 -13.78 1.60
CA SER A 61 -2.57 -12.56 0.85
C SER A 61 -1.15 -12.60 0.29
N LYS A 62 -0.98 -12.05 -0.90
CA LYS A 62 0.29 -12.00 -1.66
C LYS A 62 0.69 -10.58 -2.01
N TYR A 63 -0.28 -9.68 -2.15
CA TYR A 63 -0.07 -8.31 -2.60
C TYR A 63 -0.68 -7.32 -1.60
N LEU A 64 -0.16 -6.10 -1.59
CA LEU A 64 -0.74 -4.97 -0.88
C LEU A 64 -1.02 -3.86 -1.90
N LEU A 65 -2.29 -3.53 -2.10
CA LEU A 65 -2.72 -2.31 -2.78
C LEU A 65 -2.68 -1.17 -1.76
N LEU A 66 -2.02 -0.07 -2.10
CA LEU A 66 -2.01 1.14 -1.30
C LEU A 66 -2.66 2.28 -2.09
N ILE A 67 -3.64 2.93 -1.48
CA ILE A 67 -4.27 4.15 -1.99
C ILE A 67 -3.85 5.31 -1.09
N VAL A 68 -3.37 6.41 -1.68
CA VAL A 68 -2.86 7.59 -0.97
C VAL A 68 -3.56 8.84 -1.49
N ASP A 69 -4.10 9.64 -0.59
CA ASP A 69 -4.60 10.99 -0.92
C ASP A 69 -3.43 11.98 -1.03
N GLU A 70 -3.30 12.71 -2.15
CA GLU A 70 -2.19 13.66 -2.36
C GLU A 70 -2.26 14.85 -1.38
N ALA A 71 -3.47 15.29 -1.01
CA ALA A 71 -3.64 16.50 -0.20
C ALA A 71 -3.31 16.27 1.29
N SER A 72 -3.87 15.21 1.89
CA SER A 72 -3.66 14.89 3.32
C SER A 72 -2.50 13.93 3.56
N GLY A 73 -2.06 13.18 2.55
CA GLY A 73 -1.16 12.05 2.72
C GLY A 73 -1.79 10.84 3.41
N CYS A 74 -3.12 10.85 3.64
CA CYS A 74 -3.84 9.74 4.23
C CYS A 74 -3.72 8.49 3.33
N MET A 75 -3.50 7.34 3.95
CA MET A 75 -3.22 6.09 3.25
C MET A 75 -4.24 5.02 3.63
N LYS A 76 -4.70 4.26 2.64
CA LYS A 76 -5.53 3.07 2.82
C LYS A 76 -4.88 1.87 2.14
N GLY A 77 -4.55 0.86 2.93
CA GLY A 77 -4.02 -0.42 2.46
C GLY A 77 -5.11 -1.50 2.32
N PHE A 78 -5.01 -2.33 1.29
CA PHE A 78 -5.82 -3.53 1.06
C PHE A 78 -4.89 -4.72 0.80
N CYS A 79 -5.03 -5.79 1.57
CA CYS A 79 -4.28 -7.03 1.36
C CYS A 79 -5.04 -7.89 0.35
N LEU A 80 -4.35 -8.33 -0.70
CA LEU A 80 -4.95 -9.04 -1.84
C LEU A 80 -4.31 -10.41 -2.01
N CYS A 81 -5.13 -11.42 -2.32
CA CYS A 81 -4.68 -12.75 -2.73
C CYS A 81 -4.29 -12.77 -4.21
N ALA A 82 -4.98 -11.96 -5.03
CA ALA A 82 -4.70 -11.78 -6.45
C ALA A 82 -4.76 -10.31 -6.86
N LYS A 83 -3.94 -9.89 -7.84
CA LYS A 83 -3.95 -8.50 -8.36
C LYS A 83 -5.30 -8.07 -8.92
N SER A 84 -6.11 -9.00 -9.43
CA SER A 84 -7.44 -8.71 -9.97
C SER A 84 -8.42 -8.18 -8.93
N GLU A 85 -8.21 -8.46 -7.64
CA GLU A 85 -9.05 -7.96 -6.54
C GLU A 85 -8.88 -6.44 -6.30
N SER A 86 -7.84 -5.84 -6.89
CA SER A 86 -7.57 -4.40 -6.74
C SER A 86 -8.68 -3.53 -7.32
N GLU A 87 -9.33 -3.97 -8.41
CA GLU A 87 -10.39 -3.22 -9.07
C GLU A 87 -11.56 -2.96 -8.13
N ASP A 88 -12.08 -4.02 -7.49
CA ASP A 88 -13.21 -3.93 -6.57
C ASP A 88 -12.84 -3.12 -5.31
N CYS A 89 -11.61 -3.27 -4.83
CA CYS A 89 -11.11 -2.48 -3.70
C CYS A 89 -11.07 -0.97 -4.02
N ILE A 90 -10.60 -0.60 -5.21
CA ILE A 90 -10.54 0.80 -5.66
C ILE A 90 -11.95 1.39 -5.78
N LYS A 91 -12.86 0.69 -6.48
CA LYS A 91 -14.26 1.11 -6.64
C LYS A 91 -14.93 1.30 -5.28
N THR A 92 -14.82 0.30 -4.41
CA THR A 92 -15.39 0.34 -3.05
C THR A 92 -14.83 1.50 -2.24
N TYR A 93 -13.53 1.76 -2.33
CA TYR A 93 -12.91 2.86 -1.60
C TYR A 93 -13.38 4.22 -2.11
N ILE A 94 -13.46 4.43 -3.42
CA ILE A 94 -13.97 5.67 -4.02
C ILE A 94 -15.41 5.93 -3.57
N MET A 95 -16.28 4.91 -3.61
CA MET A 95 -17.66 5.05 -3.13
C MET A 95 -17.74 5.35 -1.63
N LYS A 96 -16.85 4.74 -0.82
CA LYS A 96 -16.74 5.06 0.62
C LYS A 96 -16.26 6.48 0.84
N VAL A 97 -15.34 6.98 0.01
CA VAL A 97 -14.87 8.36 0.10
C VAL A 97 -16.04 9.34 -0.08
N GLN A 98 -16.86 9.10 -1.11
CA GLN A 98 -18.04 9.90 -1.39
C GLN A 98 -19.08 9.83 -0.28
N THR A 99 -19.42 8.62 0.18
CA THR A 99 -20.50 8.43 1.17
C THR A 99 -20.11 8.80 2.59
N GLN A 100 -18.88 8.51 3.02
CA GLN A 100 -18.45 8.71 4.42
C GLN A 100 -17.87 10.11 4.66
N PHE A 101 -17.21 10.70 3.67
CA PHE A 101 -16.57 12.00 3.82
C PHE A 101 -17.29 13.11 3.04
N GLY A 102 -18.29 12.79 2.21
CA GLY A 102 -18.97 13.78 1.37
C GLY A 102 -18.06 14.42 0.33
N LYS A 103 -16.94 13.77 0.00
CA LYS A 103 -15.91 14.30 -0.91
C LYS A 103 -15.96 13.57 -2.25
N LYS A 104 -15.91 14.32 -3.35
CA LYS A 104 -15.87 13.74 -4.69
C LYS A 104 -14.42 13.58 -5.14
N VAL A 105 -14.05 12.34 -5.46
CA VAL A 105 -12.79 12.06 -6.15
C VAL A 105 -12.87 12.62 -7.56
N LYS A 106 -11.86 13.38 -7.97
CA LYS A 106 -11.81 14.02 -9.30
C LYS A 106 -10.75 13.38 -10.19
N PHE A 107 -9.64 12.97 -9.59
CA PHE A 107 -8.50 12.42 -10.28
C PHE A 107 -8.04 11.13 -9.62
N VAL A 108 -7.65 10.18 -10.45
CA VAL A 108 -6.93 8.99 -10.02
C VAL A 108 -5.60 8.91 -10.76
N ARG A 109 -4.53 8.48 -10.08
CA ARG A 109 -3.21 8.35 -10.67
C ARG A 109 -2.55 7.02 -10.31
N HIS A 110 -2.00 6.37 -11.33
CA HIS A 110 -1.23 5.13 -11.20
C HIS A 110 -0.25 4.96 -12.37
N ASP A 111 0.59 3.94 -12.29
CA ASP A 111 1.71 3.64 -13.19
C ASP A 111 1.33 3.04 -14.55
N GLY A 112 0.03 2.88 -14.82
CA GLY A 112 -0.47 2.23 -16.04
C GLY A 112 -0.42 0.70 -16.03
N ALA A 113 -0.24 0.05 -14.88
CA ALA A 113 -0.31 -1.40 -14.79
C ALA A 113 -1.65 -1.96 -15.29
N ARG A 114 -1.63 -3.20 -15.81
CA ARG A 114 -2.77 -3.83 -16.51
C ARG A 114 -3.99 -4.00 -15.60
N GLU A 115 -3.75 -4.28 -14.32
CA GLU A 115 -4.77 -4.35 -13.28
C GLU A 115 -5.59 -3.05 -13.12
N PHE A 116 -5.01 -1.91 -13.48
CA PHE A 116 -5.66 -0.60 -13.38
C PHE A 116 -6.22 -0.08 -14.72
N ALA A 117 -6.00 -0.83 -15.80
CA ALA A 117 -6.38 -0.46 -17.16
C ALA A 117 -7.49 -1.37 -17.72
N THR A 118 -8.31 -1.95 -16.85
CA THR A 118 -9.45 -2.77 -17.27
C THR A 118 -10.58 -1.89 -17.83
N ASN A 119 -11.34 -2.41 -18.79
CA ASN A 119 -12.49 -1.70 -19.36
C ASN A 119 -13.56 -1.41 -18.30
N SER A 120 -13.74 -2.33 -17.35
CA SER A 120 -14.69 -2.20 -16.25
C SER A 120 -14.33 -1.09 -15.28
N LEU A 121 -13.03 -0.90 -14.99
CA LEU A 121 -12.58 0.21 -14.14
C LEU A 121 -12.65 1.56 -14.88
N LYS A 122 -12.33 1.56 -16.18
CA LYS A 122 -12.47 2.74 -17.03
C LYS A 122 -13.93 3.22 -17.14
N ALA A 123 -14.86 2.31 -17.36
CA ALA A 123 -16.29 2.63 -17.40
C ALA A 123 -16.78 3.22 -16.08
N PHE A 124 -16.35 2.65 -14.95
CA PHE A 124 -16.65 3.20 -13.63
C PHE A 124 -16.12 4.62 -13.45
N TYR A 125 -14.89 4.91 -13.89
CA TYR A 125 -14.37 6.28 -13.82
C TYR A 125 -15.16 7.24 -14.71
N GLU A 126 -15.61 6.82 -15.88
CA GLU A 126 -16.44 7.63 -16.77
C GLU A 126 -17.81 7.93 -16.14
N ASP A 127 -18.47 6.93 -15.56
CA ASP A 127 -19.75 7.06 -14.87
C ASP A 127 -19.68 8.02 -13.66
N GLU A 128 -18.61 7.93 -12.88
CA GLU A 128 -18.38 8.81 -11.72
C GLU A 128 -17.85 10.21 -12.11
N GLY A 129 -17.42 10.39 -13.36
CA GLY A 129 -16.77 11.61 -13.86
C GLY A 129 -15.38 11.84 -13.26
N ILE A 130 -14.62 10.76 -13.09
CA ILE A 130 -13.25 10.74 -12.56
C ILE A 130 -12.25 10.71 -13.73
N GLU A 131 -11.29 11.63 -13.71
CA GLU A 131 -10.22 11.68 -14.71
C GLU A 131 -9.03 10.78 -14.32
N GLN A 132 -8.68 9.85 -15.21
CA GLN A 132 -7.53 8.97 -15.04
C GLN A 132 -6.25 9.63 -15.54
N GLN A 133 -5.23 9.66 -14.68
CA GLN A 133 -3.89 10.17 -14.97
C GLN A 133 -2.92 9.00 -14.97
N THR A 134 -2.57 8.51 -16.16
CA THR A 134 -1.56 7.45 -16.30
C THR A 134 -0.18 8.08 -16.45
N THR A 135 0.77 7.66 -15.63
CA THR A 135 2.15 8.16 -15.76
C THR A 135 2.79 7.60 -17.02
N VAL A 136 3.40 8.44 -17.86
CA VAL A 136 4.19 7.96 -18.99
C VAL A 136 5.41 7.16 -18.49
N PRO A 137 5.89 6.13 -19.22
CA PRO A 137 6.93 5.20 -18.76
C PRO A 137 8.29 5.83 -18.35
N TYR A 138 8.48 7.15 -18.53
CA TYR A 138 9.70 7.88 -18.19
C TYR A 138 9.47 9.03 -17.20
N ALA A 139 8.25 9.24 -16.72
CA ALA A 139 7.89 10.26 -15.74
C ALA A 139 7.69 9.64 -14.35
N HIS A 140 8.64 8.80 -13.89
CA HIS A 140 8.60 8.08 -12.60
C HIS A 140 8.26 8.95 -11.38
N GLN A 141 8.42 10.27 -11.46
CA GLN A 141 8.04 11.17 -10.37
C GLN A 141 6.52 11.31 -10.17
N THR A 142 5.71 11.08 -11.20
CA THR A 142 4.27 11.41 -11.14
C THR A 142 3.47 10.48 -10.24
N ASN A 143 3.85 9.20 -10.10
CA ASN A 143 3.31 8.28 -9.09
C ASN A 143 4.22 8.11 -7.87
N GLY A 144 5.29 8.92 -7.77
CA GLY A 144 6.27 8.79 -6.69
C GLY A 144 5.67 8.96 -5.29
N THR A 145 4.47 9.53 -5.14
CA THR A 145 3.75 9.59 -3.85
C THR A 145 3.38 8.19 -3.35
N ALA A 146 2.67 7.38 -4.15
CA ALA A 146 2.29 6.03 -3.76
C ALA A 146 3.51 5.10 -3.62
N GLU A 147 4.47 5.16 -4.55
CA GLU A 147 5.69 4.34 -4.48
C GLU A 147 6.50 4.59 -3.20
N ARG A 148 6.66 5.87 -2.81
CA ARG A 148 7.36 6.25 -1.57
C ARG A 148 6.59 5.79 -0.33
N ALA A 149 5.27 5.91 -0.35
CA ALA A 149 4.42 5.46 0.74
C ALA A 149 4.50 3.94 0.93
N ILE A 150 4.40 3.17 -0.16
CA ILE A 150 4.58 1.72 -0.17
C ILE A 150 5.93 1.33 0.42
N ARG A 151 7.02 1.94 -0.08
CA ARG A 151 8.36 1.63 0.43
C ARG A 151 8.45 1.88 1.93
N THR A 152 7.87 2.98 2.40
CA THR A 152 7.87 3.33 3.83
C THR A 152 7.10 2.29 4.66
N ILE A 153 5.88 1.93 4.25
CA ILE A 153 5.04 0.95 4.95
C ILE A 153 5.71 -0.42 4.98
N VAL A 154 6.24 -0.89 3.86
CA VAL A 154 6.90 -2.20 3.78
C VAL A 154 8.16 -2.23 4.64
N THR A 155 8.96 -1.16 4.65
CA THR A 155 10.14 -1.07 5.53
C THR A 155 9.74 -1.10 7.00
N ILE A 156 8.76 -0.28 7.41
CA ILE A 156 8.28 -0.23 8.80
C ILE A 156 7.72 -1.60 9.22
N GLY A 157 6.87 -2.22 8.40
CA GLY A 157 6.29 -3.52 8.69
C GLY A 157 7.34 -4.62 8.89
N ARG A 158 8.36 -4.67 8.00
CA ARG A 158 9.49 -5.60 8.16
C ARG A 158 10.28 -5.37 9.44
N SER A 159 10.54 -4.11 9.79
CA SER A 159 11.21 -3.76 11.05
C SER A 159 10.40 -4.16 12.28
N MET A 160 9.07 -3.98 12.24
CA MET A 160 8.17 -4.39 13.33
C MET A 160 8.15 -5.92 13.50
N LEU A 161 8.02 -6.68 12.42
CA LEU A 161 8.06 -8.15 12.48
C LEU A 161 9.40 -8.66 13.03
N HIS A 162 10.51 -8.11 12.54
CA HIS A 162 11.83 -8.46 13.02
C HIS A 162 12.02 -8.14 14.52
N HIS A 163 11.55 -6.97 14.97
CA HIS A 163 11.61 -6.59 16.38
C HIS A 163 10.76 -7.52 17.26
N ALA A 164 9.55 -7.86 16.79
CA ALA A 164 8.63 -8.75 17.49
C ALA A 164 9.02 -10.24 17.42
N LYS A 165 10.06 -10.58 16.65
CA LYS A 165 10.48 -11.98 16.35
C LYS A 165 9.34 -12.81 15.77
N LEU A 166 8.51 -12.19 14.94
CA LEU A 166 7.43 -12.87 14.23
C LEU A 166 7.91 -13.30 12.84
N ASP A 167 7.37 -14.41 12.35
CA ASP A 167 7.62 -14.87 11.00
C ASP A 167 7.06 -13.89 9.96
N LYS A 168 7.59 -13.96 8.74
CA LYS A 168 7.21 -13.03 7.68
C LYS A 168 5.72 -13.16 7.34
N CYS A 169 5.10 -14.33 7.49
CA CYS A 169 3.68 -14.56 7.21
C CYS A 169 2.70 -13.73 8.06
N PHE A 170 3.16 -13.05 9.11
CA PHE A 170 2.35 -12.12 9.92
C PHE A 170 2.25 -10.70 9.33
N TRP A 171 2.75 -10.48 8.11
CA TRP A 171 2.77 -9.14 7.49
C TRP A 171 1.40 -8.56 7.15
N ALA A 172 0.37 -9.40 7.03
CA ALA A 172 -1.01 -9.00 6.84
C ALA A 172 -1.93 -9.77 7.79
N PRO A 173 -3.04 -9.15 8.23
CA PRO A 173 -4.06 -9.86 8.98
C PRO A 173 -4.66 -10.99 8.14
N GLU A 174 -5.26 -11.97 8.80
CA GLU A 174 -6.16 -12.88 8.10
C GLU A 174 -7.26 -12.06 7.40
N PRO A 175 -7.69 -12.46 6.19
CA PRO A 175 -8.86 -11.85 5.57
C PRO A 175 -9.99 -11.96 6.58
N VAL A 176 -10.49 -10.81 7.03
CA VAL A 176 -11.79 -10.75 7.67
C VAL A 176 -12.74 -11.22 6.58
N GLN A 177 -13.10 -12.51 6.60
CA GLN A 177 -14.22 -13.01 5.82
C GLN A 177 -15.39 -12.10 6.19
N SER A 178 -15.87 -11.33 5.23
CA SER A 178 -17.08 -10.52 5.36
C SER A 178 -18.32 -11.42 5.36
N GLU A 179 -18.26 -12.59 5.99
CA GLU A 179 -19.48 -13.26 6.37
C GLU A 179 -20.05 -12.47 7.56
N PRO A 180 -21.30 -11.98 7.47
CA PRO A 180 -21.99 -11.54 8.66
C PRO A 180 -22.07 -12.78 9.55
N THR A 181 -21.21 -12.85 10.57
CA THR A 181 -21.44 -13.76 11.67
C THR A 181 -22.86 -13.44 12.13
N PRO A 182 -23.82 -14.38 12.04
CA PRO A 182 -25.09 -14.17 12.67
C PRO A 182 -24.75 -13.91 14.14
N ILE A 183 -24.96 -12.69 14.60
CA ILE A 183 -25.18 -12.43 16.01
C ILE A 183 -26.49 -13.14 16.33
N THR A 184 -26.44 -14.47 16.45
CA THR A 184 -27.45 -15.21 17.17
C THR A 184 -27.33 -14.71 18.60
N PRO A 185 -28.33 -13.98 19.13
CA PRO A 185 -28.32 -13.66 20.54
C PRO A 185 -28.20 -14.99 21.32
N PRO A 186 -27.42 -15.05 22.40
CA PRO A 186 -27.35 -16.25 23.21
C PRO A 186 -28.79 -16.64 23.57
N ARG A 187 -29.20 -17.85 23.16
CA ARG A 187 -30.49 -18.42 23.54
C ARG A 187 -30.49 -18.49 25.06
N ILE A 188 -31.18 -17.55 25.71
CA ILE A 188 -31.46 -17.62 27.13
C ILE A 188 -32.36 -18.84 27.30
N THR A 189 -31.78 -19.98 27.66
CA THR A 189 -32.57 -21.08 28.20
C THR A 189 -33.11 -20.61 29.54
N PRO A 190 -34.43 -20.60 29.76
CA PRO A 190 -34.98 -20.29 31.07
C PRO A 190 -34.39 -21.30 32.06
N LEU A 191 -33.80 -20.82 33.15
CA LEU A 191 -33.41 -21.67 34.26
C LEU A 191 -34.66 -22.43 34.70
N SER A 192 -34.64 -23.76 34.57
CA SER A 192 -35.63 -24.62 35.19
C SER A 192 -35.45 -24.53 36.70
N ILE A 193 -36.21 -23.66 37.34
CA ILE A 193 -36.34 -23.65 38.80
C ILE A 193 -37.07 -24.96 39.15
N THR A 194 -36.34 -25.94 39.66
CA THR A 194 -36.96 -27.09 40.31
C THR A 194 -37.47 -26.63 41.67
N PRO A 195 -38.75 -26.87 42.01
CA PRO A 195 -39.26 -26.53 43.34
C PRO A 195 -38.58 -27.42 44.40
N PRO A 196 -38.35 -26.90 45.62
CA PRO A 196 -37.73 -27.68 46.68
C PRO A 196 -38.61 -28.87 47.07
N VAL A 197 -37.97 -30.03 47.24
CA VAL A 197 -38.59 -31.24 47.77
C VAL A 197 -39.00 -30.96 49.22
N ASP A 198 -40.30 -30.98 49.48
CA ASP A 198 -40.89 -30.85 50.81
C ASP A 198 -40.52 -32.09 51.63
N THR A 199 -39.54 -31.95 52.52
CA THR A 199 -39.19 -32.98 53.50
C THR A 199 -39.96 -32.71 54.79
N ARG A 200 -41.21 -33.17 54.81
CA ARG A 200 -41.96 -33.43 56.03
C ARG A 200 -42.29 -34.92 56.09
N LEU A 201 -41.56 -35.64 56.93
CA LEU A 201 -42.04 -36.55 57.98
C LEU A 201 -40.85 -36.91 58.88
#